data_AF-A0AA40NDZ2-F1
#
_entry.id   AF-A0AA40NDZ2-F1
#
_cell.length_a   1.000
_cell.length_b   1.000
_cell.length_c   1.000
_cell.angle_alpha   90.00
_cell.angle_beta   90.00
_cell.angle_gamma   90.00
#
_symmetry.space_group_name_H-M   'P 1'
#
loop_
_entity.id
_entity.type
_entity.pdbx_description
1 polymer ?
#
loop_
_entity_poly.entity_id
_entity_poly.type
_entity_poly.pdbx_seq_one_letter_code
_entity_poly.pdbx_strand_id
1 'polypeptide(L)' 'MYDMLGWLAQEEGIRLEPSALAGMAGPQHVCASTDYQQMHGFNADQLNNATHLVWATGGGMVPETEMAQYLAKGR' A
#
# COMPACT_ATOMS: atom_id res chain seq x y z
N MET A 1 -0.04 -6.34 -6.27
CA MET A 1 1.20 -6.00 -5.52
C MET A 1 2.20 -5.31 -6.43
N TYR A 2 2.63 -5.93 -7.54
CA TYR A 2 3.48 -5.28 -8.53
C TYR A 2 2.84 -4.03 -9.16
N ASP A 3 1.52 -4.03 -9.40
CA ASP A 3 0.82 -2.84 -9.89
C ASP A 3 0.93 -1.66 -8.89
N MET A 4 0.70 -1.93 -7.60
CA MET A 4 0.83 -0.91 -6.54
C MET A 4 2.27 -0.38 -6.38
N LEU A 5 3.28 -1.22 -6.66
CA LEU A 5 4.67 -0.76 -6.71
C LEU A 5 4.86 0.22 -7.88
N GLY A 6 4.31 -0.09 -9.06
CA GLY A 6 4.34 0.79 -10.22
C GLY A 6 3.67 2.14 -9.93
N TRP A 7 2.47 2.12 -9.33
CA TRP A 7 1.75 3.34 -8.96
C TRP A 7 2.50 4.16 -7.92
N LEU A 8 3.05 3.53 -6.87
CA LEU A 8 3.82 4.24 -5.85
C LEU A 8 5.07 4.93 -6.44
N ALA A 9 5.75 4.25 -7.38
CA ALA A 9 6.89 4.83 -8.07
C ALA A 9 6.49 5.98 -9.00
N GLN A 10 5.29 5.92 -9.60
CA GLN A 10 4.77 6.96 -10.49
C GLN A 10 4.27 8.19 -9.71
N GLU A 11 3.47 7.99 -8.66
CA GLU A 11 2.79 9.06 -7.94
C GLU A 11 3.70 9.73 -6.90
N GLU A 12 4.52 8.95 -6.19
CA GLU A 12 5.34 9.44 -5.07
C GLU A 12 6.85 9.35 -5.32
N GLY A 13 7.27 8.75 -6.44
CA GLY A 13 8.70 8.53 -6.73
C GLY A 13 9.39 7.53 -5.80
N ILE A 14 8.61 6.77 -5.00
CA ILE A 14 9.13 5.82 -4.01
C ILE A 14 9.21 4.42 -4.62
N ARG A 15 10.39 3.81 -4.55
CA ARG A 15 10.66 2.47 -5.06
C ARG A 15 10.92 1.51 -3.91
N LEU A 16 10.15 0.44 -3.85
CA LEU A 16 10.24 -0.57 -2.78
C LEU A 16 10.34 -1.98 -3.36
N GLU A 17 10.74 -2.94 -2.54
CA GLU A 17 10.60 -4.35 -2.90
C GLU A 17 9.12 -4.81 -2.78
N PRO A 18 8.68 -5.85 -3.50
CA PRO A 18 7.28 -6.27 -3.49
C PRO A 18 6.72 -6.58 -2.08
N SER A 19 7.51 -7.23 -1.22
CA SER A 19 7.15 -7.53 0.18
C SER A 19 6.74 -6.27 0.95
N ALA A 20 7.43 -5.16 0.73
CA ALA A 20 7.17 -3.89 1.40
C ALA A 20 5.85 -3.22 0.96
N LEU A 21 5.20 -3.70 -0.11
CA LEU A 21 3.87 -3.24 -0.55
C LEU A 21 2.71 -4.05 0.04
N ALA A 22 2.98 -5.08 0.84
CA ALA A 22 1.92 -5.94 1.39
C ALA A 22 0.86 -5.16 2.18
N GLY A 23 1.27 -4.11 2.89
CA GLY A 23 0.36 -3.24 3.65
C GLY A 23 -0.45 -2.25 2.81
N MET A 24 -0.11 -2.04 1.54
CA MET A 24 -0.69 -0.96 0.71
C MET A 24 -2.18 -1.18 0.41
N ALA A 25 -2.64 -2.43 0.35
CA ALA A 25 -4.05 -2.75 0.17
C ALA A 25 -4.87 -2.66 1.48
N GLY A 26 -4.20 -2.60 2.64
CA GLY A 26 -4.83 -2.61 3.96
C GLY A 26 -5.91 -1.53 4.15
N PRO A 27 -5.65 -0.26 3.80
CA PRO A 27 -6.65 0.81 3.93
C PRO A 27 -7.93 0.52 3.16
N GLN A 28 -7.82 0.05 1.91
CA GLN A 28 -8.97 -0.31 1.09
C GLN A 28 -9.78 -1.46 1.70
N HIS A 29 -9.09 -2.47 2.25
CA HIS A 29 -9.76 -3.58 2.94
C HIS A 29 -10.53 -3.12 4.18
N VAL A 30 -9.96 -2.23 5.00
CA VAL A 30 -10.63 -1.68 6.19
C VAL A 30 -11.84 -0.84 5.80
N CYS A 31 -11.69 0.06 4.82
CA CYS A 31 -12.77 0.94 4.38
C CYS A 31 -13.90 0.19 3.66
N ALA A 32 -13.62 -0.95 3.03
CA ALA A 32 -14.63 -1.79 2.38
C ALA A 32 -15.37 -2.74 3.34
N SER A 33 -14.84 -2.99 4.54
CA SER A 33 -15.43 -3.94 5.49
C SER A 33 -16.44 -3.27 6.43
N THR A 34 -17.73 -3.39 6.09
CA THR A 34 -18.82 -2.93 6.97
C THR A 34 -18.84 -3.67 8.30
N ASP A 35 -18.54 -4.97 8.30
CA ASP A 35 -18.56 -5.80 9.51
C ASP A 35 -17.51 -5.36 10.51
N TYR A 36 -16.28 -5.06 10.04
CA TYR A 36 -15.22 -4.50 10.87
C TYR A 36 -15.60 -3.14 11.45
N GLN A 37 -16.17 -2.26 10.61
CA GLN A 37 -16.60 -0.93 11.03
C GLN A 37 -17.70 -0.99 12.10
N GLN A 38 -18.68 -1.87 11.91
CA GLN A 38 -19.77 -2.09 12.88
C GLN A 38 -19.27 -2.74 14.17
N MET A 39 -18.39 -3.74 14.07
CA MET A 39 -17.80 -4.41 15.23
C MET A 39 -17.09 -3.42 16.16
N HIS A 40 -16.41 -2.42 15.60
CA HIS A 40 -15.68 -1.40 16.35
C HIS A 40 -16.48 -0.09 16.56
N GLY A 41 -17.70 0.00 16.04
CA GLY A 41 -18.57 1.16 16.18
C GLY A 41 -18.04 2.43 15.50
N PHE A 42 -17.26 2.30 14.42
CA PHE A 42 -16.77 3.45 13.67
C PHE A 42 -17.90 4.12 12.89
N ASN A 43 -18.04 5.44 13.04
CA ASN A 43 -18.93 6.24 12.21
C ASN A 43 -18.18 6.86 11.01
N ALA A 44 -18.94 7.43 10.08
CA ALA A 44 -18.38 8.02 8.86
C ALA A 44 -17.38 9.15 9.16
N ASP A 45 -17.66 10.01 10.14
CA ASP A 45 -16.76 11.12 10.50
C ASP A 45 -15.42 10.63 11.07
N GLN A 46 -15.45 9.58 11.88
CA GLN A 46 -14.23 8.95 12.41
C GLN A 46 -13.38 8.34 11.29
N LEU A 47 -14.02 7.65 10.34
CA LEU A 47 -13.32 7.09 9.18
C LEU A 47 -12.76 8.18 8.27
N ASN A 48 -13.50 9.28 8.06
CA ASN A 48 -13.04 10.43 7.27
C ASN A 48 -11.82 11.14 7.90
N ASN A 49 -11.67 11.04 9.22
CA ASN A 49 -10.53 11.60 9.96
C ASN A 49 -9.46 10.54 10.31
N ALA A 50 -9.60 9.30 9.82
CA ALA A 50 -8.67 8.24 10.11
C ALA A 50 -7.34 8.44 9.35
N THR A 51 -6.23 8.14 10.02
CA THR A 51 -4.92 8.06 9.38
C THR A 51 -4.58 6.60 9.12
N HIS A 52 -4.41 6.24 7.85
CA HIS A 52 -3.92 4.94 7.46
C HIS A 52 -2.40 4.96 7.31
N LEU A 53 -1.69 4.27 8.19
CA LEU A 53 -0.24 4.16 8.13
C LEU A 53 0.17 2.86 7.42
N VAL A 54 0.72 2.98 6.21
CA VAL A 54 1.35 1.87 5.51
C VAL A 54 2.83 1.80 5.89
N TRP A 55 3.29 0.63 6.35
CA TRP A 55 4.68 0.43 6.77
C TRP A 55 5.50 -0.26 5.70
N ALA A 56 6.33 0.51 4.99
CA ALA A 56 7.28 -0.03 4.03
C ALA A 56 8.45 -0.70 4.78
N THR A 57 8.70 -1.99 4.49
CA THR A 57 9.68 -2.78 5.24
C THR A 57 11.06 -2.89 4.59
N GLY A 58 11.22 -2.47 3.32
CA GLY A 58 12.45 -2.67 2.57
C GLY A 58 12.39 -2.10 1.15
N GLY A 59 13.49 -2.26 0.41
CA GLY A 59 13.62 -1.83 -0.99
C GLY A 59 14.74 -0.83 -1.25
N GLY A 60 15.18 -0.07 -0.23
CA GLY A 60 16.18 1.00 -0.41
C GLY A 60 17.58 0.54 -0.83
N MET A 61 17.90 -0.74 -0.71
CA MET A 61 19.18 -1.33 -1.15
C MET A 61 19.01 -2.29 -2.34
N VAL A 62 17.81 -2.39 -2.93
CA VAL A 62 17.58 -3.24 -4.10
C VAL A 62 18.33 -2.64 -5.30
N PRO A 63 19.21 -3.40 -5.98
CA PRO A 63 19.92 -2.92 -7.16
C PRO A 63 18.96 -2.45 -8.25
N GLU A 64 19.35 -1.42 -9.01
CA GLU A 64 18.53 -0.85 -10.09
C GLU A 64 18.05 -1.91 -11.11
N THR A 65 18.89 -2.89 -11.42
CA THR A 65 18.55 -3.97 -12.36
C THR A 65 17.43 -4.87 -11.83
N GLU A 66 17.38 -5.12 -10.53
CA GLU A 66 16.32 -5.91 -9.88
C GLU A 66 15.06 -5.07 -9.73
N MET A 67 15.20 -3.80 -9.33
CA MET A 67 14.07 -2.86 -9.22
C MET A 67 13.34 -2.69 -10.56
N ALA A 68 14.08 -2.58 -11.66
CA ALA A 68 13.51 -2.52 -13.00
C ALA A 68 12.68 -3.77 -13.34
N GLN A 69 13.11 -4.96 -12.91
CA GLN A 69 12.36 -6.20 -13.10
C GLN A 69 11.06 -6.22 -12.28
N TYR A 70 11.06 -5.63 -11.07
CA TYR A 70 9.84 -5.52 -10.28
C TYR A 70 8.84 -4.57 -10.92
N LEU A 71 9.30 -3.40 -11.37
CA LEU A 71 8.46 -2.41 -12.04
C LEU A 71 7.87 -2.94 -13.34
N ALA A 72 8.63 -3.70 -14.13
CA ALA A 72 8.16 -4.31 -15.38
C ALA A 72 7.07 -5.39 -15.18
N LYS A 73 6.86 -5.88 -13.96
CA LYS A 73 5.79 -6.84 -13.64
C LYS A 73 4.47 -6.15 -13.28
N GLY A 74 4.50 -4.86 -12.96
CA GLY A 74 3.29 -4.05 -12.75
C GLY A 74 2.65 -3.72 -14.10
N ARG A 75 1.32 -3.62 -14.12
CA ARG A 75 0.55 -3.24 -15.30
C ARG A 75 0.05 -1.80 -15.22
#